data_AF-A0AAJ7U9N8-F1
#
_entry.id   AF-A0AAJ7U9N8-F1
#
_cell.length_a   1.000
_cell.length_b   1.000
_cell.length_c   1.000
_cell.angle_alpha   90.00
_cell.angle_beta   90.00
_cell.angle_gamma   90.00
#
_symmetry.space_group_name_H-M   'P 1'
#
loop_
_entity.id
_entity.type
_entity.pdbx_description
1 polymer ?
#
loop_
_entity_poly.entity_id
_entity_poly.type
_entity_poly.pdbx_seq_one_letter_code
_entity_poly.pdbx_strand_id
1 'polypeptide(L)'
;MEKIFRWAFNPNDDADVHRDELFSRHIQRLALIVTPDHPAIQIRTAFHNEAPWWQAQEELQLLWAYKTPSDKARCILRVCRTVVTLLSLATERGSGPGADDLIPVMVYVIVQANPRALLSTVQYVSSLHAASMEGHDSYCWLQFCSAIEFIKTINE
;
A
#
# COMPACT_ATOMS: atom_id res chain seq x y z
N MET A 1 11.57 -21.84 13.13
CA MET A 1 10.98 -21.09 12.00
C MET A 1 10.83 -19.60 12.32
N GLU A 2 10.39 -19.22 13.53
CA GLU A 2 10.30 -17.79 13.96
C GLU A 2 11.65 -17.04 13.96
N LYS A 3 12.75 -17.67 14.39
CA LYS A 3 14.07 -17.02 14.36
C LYS A 3 14.52 -16.65 12.94
N ILE A 4 14.29 -17.55 11.98
CA ILE A 4 14.65 -17.33 10.56
C ILE A 4 13.76 -16.21 9.98
N PHE A 5 12.46 -16.22 10.28
CA PHE A 5 11.56 -15.15 9.86
C PHE A 5 11.99 -13.80 10.42
N ARG A 6 12.29 -13.69 11.72
CA ARG A 6 12.75 -12.43 12.34
C ARG A 6 14.00 -11.88 11.66
N TRP A 7 14.99 -12.73 11.41
CA TRP A 7 16.25 -12.30 10.78
C TRP A 7 16.07 -11.87 9.33
N ALA A 8 15.18 -12.54 8.60
CA ALA A 8 14.90 -12.18 7.22
C ALA A 8 14.00 -10.92 7.11
N PHE A 9 13.06 -10.74 8.05
CA PHE A 9 12.12 -9.63 8.08
C PHE A 9 12.71 -8.33 8.64
N ASN A 10 13.55 -8.41 9.68
CA ASN A 10 14.29 -7.30 10.27
C ASN A 10 15.80 -7.64 10.31
N PRO A 11 16.51 -7.61 9.16
CA PRO A 11 17.94 -7.90 9.11
C PRO A 11 18.78 -6.94 9.96
N ASN A 12 18.31 -5.71 10.21
CA ASN A 12 18.96 -4.72 11.07
C ASN A 12 18.31 -4.64 12.48
N ASP A 13 17.48 -5.61 12.85
CA ASP A 13 16.75 -5.73 14.13
C ASP A 13 16.07 -4.41 14.53
N ASP A 14 16.49 -3.78 15.64
CA ASP A 14 15.89 -2.58 16.22
C ASP A 14 15.85 -1.39 15.25
N ALA A 15 16.82 -1.28 14.33
CA ALA A 15 16.85 -0.17 13.36
C ALA A 15 15.68 -0.24 12.38
N ASP A 16 15.32 -1.45 11.92
CA ASP A 16 14.19 -1.64 11.01
C ASP A 16 12.85 -1.40 11.73
N VAL A 17 12.74 -1.85 12.99
CA VAL A 17 11.58 -1.59 13.86
C VAL A 17 11.40 -0.10 14.09
N HIS A 18 12.47 0.62 14.44
CA HIS A 18 12.42 2.06 14.68
C HIS A 18 12.03 2.84 13.41
N ARG A 19 12.54 2.44 12.24
CA ARG A 19 12.16 3.01 10.94
C ARG A 19 10.66 2.85 10.67
N ASP A 20 10.10 1.67 10.94
CA ASP A 20 8.66 1.43 10.80
C ASP A 20 7.83 2.26 11.79
N GLU A 21 8.27 2.41 13.03
CA GLU A 21 7.58 3.24 14.03
C GLU A 21 7.56 4.72 13.64
N LEU A 22 8.68 5.23 13.10
CA LEU A 22 8.75 6.60 12.58
C LEU A 22 7.77 6.79 11.42
N PHE A 23 7.75 5.85 10.47
CA PHE A 23 6.88 5.94 9.31
C PHE A 23 5.40 5.77 9.67
N SER A 24 5.07 4.87 10.59
CA SER A 24 3.69 4.69 11.06
C SER A 24 3.16 5.92 11.81
N ARG A 25 4.01 6.61 12.59
CA ARG A 25 3.66 7.90 13.21
C ARG A 25 3.46 9.01 12.19
N HIS A 26 4.29 9.05 11.14
CA HIS A 26 4.09 9.98 10.01
C HIS A 26 2.74 9.77 9.34
N ILE A 27 2.44 8.51 8.96
CA ILE A 27 1.13 8.14 8.40
C ILE A 27 -0.02 8.51 9.34
N GLN A 28 0.11 8.25 10.64
CA GLN A 28 -0.94 8.55 11.60
C GLN A 28 -1.31 10.04 11.64
N ARG A 29 -0.33 10.95 11.49
CA ARG A 29 -0.59 12.39 11.41
C ARG A 29 -1.20 12.77 10.08
N LEU A 30 -0.69 12.21 8.98
CA LEU A 30 -1.26 12.41 7.65
C LEU A 30 -2.73 11.96 7.59
N ALA A 31 -3.10 10.86 8.24
CA ALA A 31 -4.48 10.35 8.25
C ALA A 31 -5.50 11.35 8.81
N LEU A 32 -5.07 12.31 9.64
CA LEU A 32 -5.93 13.37 10.19
C LEU A 32 -6.25 14.47 9.17
N ILE A 33 -5.40 14.68 8.18
CA ILE A 33 -5.53 15.77 7.19
C ILE A 33 -5.84 15.26 5.78
N VAL A 34 -5.46 14.02 5.47
CA VAL A 34 -5.64 13.39 4.16
C VAL A 34 -7.10 12.95 3.99
N THR A 35 -7.85 13.77 3.27
CA THR A 35 -9.18 13.44 2.74
C THR A 35 -9.09 13.04 1.26
N PRO A 36 -10.15 12.44 0.66
CA PRO A 36 -10.17 12.17 -0.78
C PRO A 36 -9.94 13.42 -1.65
N ASP A 37 -10.35 14.59 -1.16
CA ASP A 37 -10.17 15.91 -1.78
C ASP A 37 -8.81 16.56 -1.48
N HIS A 38 -7.90 15.87 -0.78
CA HIS A 38 -6.63 16.47 -0.37
C HIS A 38 -5.80 16.90 -1.58
N PRO A 39 -5.34 18.17 -1.65
CA PRO A 39 -4.75 18.75 -2.84
C PRO A 39 -3.45 18.06 -3.30
N ALA A 40 -2.74 17.43 -2.37
CA ALA A 40 -1.51 16.70 -2.70
C ALA A 40 -1.76 15.35 -3.40
N ILE A 41 -2.90 14.69 -3.15
CA ILE A 41 -3.14 13.32 -3.63
C ILE A 41 -3.89 13.33 -4.96
N GLN A 42 -4.69 14.37 -5.24
CA GLN A 42 -5.33 14.60 -6.53
C GLN A 42 -6.23 13.44 -7.02
N ILE A 43 -7.00 12.83 -6.13
CA ILE A 43 -7.98 11.80 -6.52
C ILE A 43 -9.08 12.44 -7.37
N ARG A 44 -9.33 11.91 -8.56
CA ARG A 44 -10.41 12.40 -9.43
C ARG A 44 -11.76 12.28 -8.73
N THR A 45 -12.57 13.34 -8.85
CA THR A 45 -13.90 13.43 -8.22
C THR A 45 -14.85 12.29 -8.61
N ALA A 46 -14.68 11.72 -9.81
CA ALA A 46 -15.44 10.54 -10.26
C ALA A 46 -15.31 9.35 -9.30
N PHE A 47 -14.16 9.22 -8.61
CA PHE A 47 -13.89 8.10 -7.70
C PHE A 47 -14.32 8.35 -6.26
N HIS A 48 -14.75 9.57 -5.92
CA HIS A 48 -15.07 9.93 -4.54
C HIS A 48 -16.30 9.18 -4.00
N ASN A 49 -17.18 8.69 -4.88
CA ASN A 49 -18.34 7.89 -4.49
C ASN A 49 -17.97 6.55 -3.84
N GLU A 50 -16.80 6.01 -4.17
CA GLU A 50 -16.27 4.76 -3.59
C GLU A 50 -15.40 5.03 -2.36
N ALA A 51 -15.12 6.31 -2.06
CA ALA A 51 -14.36 6.66 -0.88
C ALA A 51 -15.14 6.26 0.38
N PRO A 52 -14.45 5.79 1.43
CA PRO A 52 -13.00 5.77 1.59
C PRO A 52 -12.35 4.42 1.21
N TRP A 53 -12.94 3.62 0.32
CA TRP A 53 -12.40 2.33 -0.13
C TRP A 53 -12.12 1.33 1.00
N TRP A 54 -13.07 1.18 1.93
CA TRP A 54 -12.94 0.35 3.14
C TRP A 54 -12.43 -1.07 2.88
N GLN A 55 -12.93 -1.72 1.83
CA GLN A 55 -12.53 -3.08 1.48
C GLN A 55 -11.02 -3.21 1.20
N ALA A 56 -10.42 -2.20 0.56
CA ALA A 56 -8.98 -2.20 0.29
C ALA A 56 -8.17 -1.93 1.57
N GLN A 57 -8.69 -1.09 2.47
CA GLN A 57 -8.06 -0.82 3.76
C GLN A 57 -8.05 -2.07 4.66
N GLU A 58 -9.20 -2.76 4.78
CA GLU A 58 -9.32 -3.99 5.58
C GLU A 58 -8.40 -5.10 5.05
N GLU A 59 -8.35 -5.30 3.73
CA GLU A 59 -7.44 -6.26 3.11
C GLU A 59 -5.97 -5.91 3.42
N LEU A 60 -5.60 -4.63 3.36
CA LEU A 60 -4.24 -4.19 3.66
C LEU A 60 -3.86 -4.40 5.14
N GLN A 61 -4.82 -4.31 6.07
CA GLN A 61 -4.55 -4.59 7.49
C GLN A 61 -4.20 -6.07 7.75
N LEU A 62 -4.65 -7.00 6.88
CA LEU A 62 -4.29 -8.42 6.98
C LEU A 62 -2.81 -8.69 6.66
N LEU A 63 -2.09 -7.73 6.09
CA LEU A 63 -0.69 -7.86 5.68
C LEU A 63 0.22 -8.38 6.82
N TRP A 64 -0.05 -7.98 8.06
CA TRP A 64 0.70 -8.40 9.24
C TRP A 64 0.53 -9.89 9.55
N ALA A 65 -0.64 -10.48 9.26
CA ALA A 65 -0.93 -11.88 9.58
C ALA A 65 -0.13 -12.87 8.72
N TYR A 66 0.28 -12.46 7.51
CA TYR A 66 1.07 -13.30 6.61
C TYR A 66 2.54 -13.35 7.00
N LYS A 67 3.13 -14.55 6.96
CA LYS A 67 4.55 -14.77 7.33
C LYS A 67 5.48 -14.87 6.12
N THR A 68 5.03 -15.41 4.99
CA THR A 68 5.91 -15.61 3.83
C THR A 68 5.95 -14.37 2.93
N PRO A 69 7.04 -14.12 2.19
CA PRO A 69 7.11 -13.03 1.22
C PRO A 69 6.02 -13.15 0.15
N SER A 70 5.75 -14.37 -0.33
CA SER A 70 4.74 -14.62 -1.36
C SER A 70 3.33 -14.35 -0.88
N ASP A 71 2.98 -14.71 0.36
CA ASP A 71 1.65 -14.43 0.90
C ASP A 71 1.44 -12.93 1.15
N LYS A 72 2.47 -12.23 1.65
CA LYS A 72 2.47 -10.77 1.81
C LYS A 72 2.30 -10.06 0.47
N ALA A 73 3.03 -10.49 -0.57
CA ALA A 73 2.86 -9.98 -1.91
C ALA A 73 1.44 -10.23 -2.45
N ARG A 74 0.90 -11.44 -2.30
CA ARG A 74 -0.45 -11.77 -2.75
C ARG A 74 -1.51 -10.93 -2.05
N CYS A 75 -1.31 -10.58 -0.78
CA CYS A 75 -2.15 -9.61 -0.07
C CYS A 75 -2.16 -8.25 -0.76
N ILE A 76 -0.98 -7.72 -1.10
CA ILE A 76 -0.84 -6.43 -1.78
C ILE A 76 -1.45 -6.47 -3.20
N LEU A 77 -1.26 -7.57 -3.93
CA LEU A 77 -1.91 -7.77 -5.24
C LEU A 77 -3.44 -7.78 -5.12
N ARG A 78 -4.00 -8.37 -4.05
CA ARG A 78 -5.45 -8.31 -3.77
C ARG A 78 -5.89 -6.88 -3.46
N VAL A 79 -5.13 -6.10 -2.68
CA VAL A 79 -5.41 -4.68 -2.44
C VAL A 79 -5.46 -3.90 -3.76
N CYS A 80 -4.46 -4.04 -4.65
CA CYS A 80 -4.48 -3.42 -5.97
C CYS A 80 -5.73 -3.79 -6.76
N ARG A 81 -6.07 -5.09 -6.81
CA ARG A 81 -7.23 -5.58 -7.56
C ARG A 81 -8.54 -5.04 -7.00
N THR A 82 -8.67 -4.96 -5.68
CA THR A 82 -9.83 -4.37 -5.01
C THR A 82 -9.96 -2.90 -5.37
N VAL A 83 -8.88 -2.12 -5.30
CA VAL A 83 -8.88 -0.71 -5.70
C VAL A 83 -9.29 -0.56 -7.17
N VAL A 84 -8.65 -1.28 -8.09
CA VAL A 84 -8.98 -1.22 -9.53
C VAL A 84 -10.45 -1.58 -9.79
N THR A 85 -10.98 -2.55 -9.06
CA THR A 85 -12.40 -2.96 -9.16
C THR A 85 -13.32 -1.82 -8.73
N LEU A 86 -13.06 -1.20 -7.57
CA LEU A 86 -13.84 -0.07 -7.06
C LEU A 86 -13.79 1.12 -8.04
N LEU A 87 -12.61 1.46 -8.55
CA LEU A 87 -12.46 2.55 -9.54
C LEU A 87 -13.17 2.24 -10.86
N SER A 88 -13.21 0.96 -11.28
CA SER A 88 -13.95 0.55 -12.46
C SER A 88 -15.46 0.69 -12.28
N LEU A 89 -15.99 0.43 -11.08
CA LEU A 89 -17.41 0.61 -10.77
C LEU A 89 -17.82 2.09 -10.78
N ALA A 90 -16.92 2.97 -10.34
CA ALA A 90 -17.12 4.41 -10.36
C ALA A 90 -17.02 5.04 -11.76
N THR A 91 -16.48 4.33 -12.75
CA THR A 91 -16.28 4.87 -14.11
C THR A 91 -17.42 4.45 -15.03
N GLU A 92 -18.29 5.39 -15.39
CA GLU A 92 -19.44 5.13 -16.29
C GLU A 92 -19.06 4.86 -17.77
N ARG A 93 -17.80 5.11 -18.15
CA ARG A 93 -17.32 5.03 -19.54
C ARG A 93 -16.22 4.00 -19.64
N GLY A 94 -16.42 2.97 -20.48
CA GLY A 94 -15.63 1.73 -20.58
C GLY A 94 -14.11 1.80 -20.86
N SER A 95 -13.42 2.89 -20.53
CA SER A 95 -11.98 2.88 -20.25
C SER A 95 -11.75 2.51 -18.78
N GLY A 96 -11.10 1.38 -18.52
CA GLY A 96 -10.68 1.04 -17.15
C GLY A 96 -9.75 2.10 -16.54
N PRO A 97 -9.64 2.15 -15.21
CA PRO A 97 -8.77 3.10 -14.52
C PRO A 97 -7.30 2.90 -14.96
N GLY A 98 -6.62 4.01 -15.21
CA GLY A 98 -5.19 4.03 -15.56
C GLY A 98 -4.27 4.01 -14.33
N ALA A 99 -2.96 4.03 -14.58
CA ALA A 99 -1.95 4.14 -13.52
C ALA A 99 -2.14 5.40 -12.66
N ASP A 100 -2.44 6.51 -13.34
CA ASP A 100 -2.61 7.84 -12.75
C ASP A 100 -3.86 7.93 -11.85
N ASP A 101 -4.76 6.95 -11.95
CA ASP A 101 -5.93 6.81 -11.08
C ASP A 101 -5.64 5.95 -9.85
N LEU A 102 -4.75 4.97 -10.02
CA LEU A 102 -4.46 3.98 -9.00
C LEU A 102 -3.58 4.55 -7.88
N ILE A 103 -2.49 5.26 -8.22
CA ILE A 103 -1.54 5.75 -7.20
C ILE A 103 -2.24 6.66 -6.17
N PRO A 104 -3.01 7.71 -6.55
CA PRO A 104 -3.71 8.56 -5.59
C PRO A 104 -4.56 7.78 -4.58
N VAL A 105 -5.33 6.81 -5.07
CA VAL A 105 -6.23 6.01 -4.23
C VAL A 105 -5.43 5.03 -3.37
N MET A 106 -4.35 4.46 -3.90
CA MET A 106 -3.45 3.60 -3.14
C MET A 106 -2.76 4.37 -2.00
N VAL A 107 -2.32 5.61 -2.24
CA VAL A 107 -1.78 6.51 -1.22
C VAL A 107 -2.80 6.72 -0.11
N TYR A 108 -4.04 7.07 -0.47
CA TYR A 108 -5.12 7.25 0.50
C TYR A 108 -5.39 5.98 1.31
N VAL A 109 -5.51 4.82 0.64
CA VAL A 109 -5.75 3.52 1.30
C VAL A 109 -4.62 3.17 2.28
N ILE A 110 -3.36 3.35 1.91
CA ILE A 110 -2.22 3.10 2.79
C ILE A 110 -2.24 4.04 3.98
N VAL A 111 -2.52 5.33 3.77
CA VAL A 111 -2.56 6.33 4.84
C VAL A 111 -3.66 6.00 5.85
N GLN A 112 -4.87 5.71 5.38
CA GLN A 112 -6.00 5.41 6.24
C GLN A 112 -5.88 4.05 6.94
N ALA A 113 -5.30 3.04 6.27
CA ALA A 113 -5.11 1.71 6.86
C ALA A 113 -3.94 1.64 7.85
N ASN A 114 -2.87 2.41 7.62
CA ASN A 114 -1.61 2.43 8.39
C ASN A 114 -1.12 1.02 8.80
N PRO A 115 -0.83 0.13 7.83
CA PRO A 115 -0.47 -1.25 8.13
C PRO A 115 0.84 -1.34 8.93
N ARG A 116 0.88 -2.28 9.89
CA ARG A 116 2.03 -2.48 10.76
C ARG A 116 3.26 -2.97 9.97
N ALA A 117 4.43 -2.47 10.34
CA ALA A 117 5.72 -2.86 9.77
C ALA A 117 5.75 -2.80 8.23
N LEU A 118 5.19 -1.72 7.67
CA LEU A 118 5.01 -1.54 6.23
C LEU A 118 6.34 -1.52 5.49
N LEU A 119 7.32 -0.75 5.96
CA LEU A 119 8.62 -0.62 5.29
C LEU A 119 9.42 -1.92 5.40
N SER A 120 9.40 -2.58 6.56
CA SER A 120 10.03 -3.91 6.68
C SER A 120 9.34 -4.96 5.81
N THR A 121 8.01 -4.89 5.67
CA THR A 121 7.28 -5.77 4.73
C THR A 121 7.71 -5.54 3.28
N VAL A 122 7.81 -4.29 2.84
CA VAL A 122 8.28 -3.96 1.48
C VAL A 122 9.71 -4.44 1.27
N GLN A 123 10.61 -4.21 2.21
CA GLN A 123 11.99 -4.69 2.14
C GLN A 123 12.03 -6.22 2.05
N TYR A 124 11.29 -6.91 2.92
CA TYR A 124 11.24 -8.36 2.97
C TYR A 124 10.76 -8.99 1.66
N VAL A 125 9.66 -8.48 1.09
CA VAL A 125 9.12 -8.97 -0.19
C VAL A 125 10.05 -8.60 -1.35
N SER A 126 10.60 -7.38 -1.36
CA SER A 126 11.52 -6.93 -2.40
C SER A 126 12.77 -7.80 -2.48
N SER A 127 13.34 -8.16 -1.33
CA SER A 127 14.56 -8.96 -1.26
C SER A 127 14.34 -10.44 -1.62
N LEU A 128 13.16 -11.01 -1.36
CA LEU A 128 12.96 -12.46 -1.43
C LEU A 128 11.95 -12.93 -2.47
N HIS A 129 11.11 -12.06 -3.03
CA HIS A 129 10.04 -12.48 -3.95
C HIS A 129 9.80 -11.54 -5.14
N ALA A 130 10.15 -10.26 -5.06
CA ALA A 130 9.90 -9.33 -6.16
C ALA A 130 10.55 -9.76 -7.48
N ALA A 131 11.75 -10.37 -7.45
CA ALA A 131 12.42 -10.89 -8.64
C ALA A 131 11.70 -12.05 -9.33
N SER A 132 10.75 -12.70 -8.65
CA SER A 132 9.90 -13.76 -9.21
C SER A 132 8.53 -13.27 -9.70
N MET A 133 8.24 -11.97 -9.55
CA MET A 133 7.01 -11.38 -10.06
C MET A 133 7.17 -11.01 -11.53
N GLU A 134 6.14 -11.26 -12.32
CA GLU A 134 6.13 -10.96 -13.75
C GLU A 134 4.83 -10.27 -14.16
N GLY A 135 4.86 -9.55 -15.29
CA GLY A 135 3.68 -8.94 -15.90
C GLY A 135 2.92 -8.00 -14.96
N HIS A 136 1.64 -8.30 -14.75
CA HIS A 136 0.74 -7.44 -13.97
C HIS A 136 1.12 -7.40 -12.48
N ASP A 137 1.66 -8.49 -11.94
CA ASP A 137 1.99 -8.59 -10.52
C ASP A 137 3.18 -7.69 -10.17
N SER A 138 4.23 -7.71 -10.98
CA SER A 138 5.39 -6.81 -10.80
C SER A 138 5.00 -5.35 -11.01
N TYR A 139 4.07 -5.07 -11.93
CA TYR A 139 3.53 -3.74 -12.13
C TYR A 139 2.75 -3.23 -10.91
N CYS A 140 1.78 -3.99 -10.39
CA CYS A 140 1.04 -3.58 -9.18
C CYS A 140 1.99 -3.42 -7.98
N TRP A 141 2.97 -4.32 -7.83
CA TRP A 141 3.99 -4.20 -6.79
C TRP A 141 4.75 -2.87 -6.87
N LEU A 142 5.15 -2.46 -8.09
CA LEU A 142 5.83 -1.19 -8.31
C LEU A 142 4.92 0.01 -8.00
N GLN A 143 3.64 -0.05 -8.35
CA GLN A 143 2.66 1.00 -8.02
C GLN A 143 2.48 1.15 -6.50
N PHE A 144 2.38 0.03 -5.78
CA PHE A 144 2.32 0.02 -4.33
C PHE A 144 3.57 0.63 -3.69
N CYS A 145 4.76 0.24 -4.16
CA CYS A 145 6.02 0.84 -3.68
C CYS A 145 6.08 2.35 -3.99
N SER A 146 5.63 2.76 -5.17
CA SER A 146 5.61 4.18 -5.58
C SER A 146 4.68 5.01 -4.69
N ALA A 147 3.52 4.46 -4.31
CA ALA A 147 2.62 5.10 -3.35
C ALA A 147 3.28 5.31 -1.98
N ILE A 148 4.07 4.35 -1.50
CA ILE A 148 4.81 4.48 -0.23
C ILE A 148 5.89 5.56 -0.32
N GLU A 149 6.65 5.61 -1.42
CA GLU A 149 7.62 6.68 -1.63
C GLU A 149 6.94 8.05 -1.72
N PHE A 150 5.77 8.13 -2.36
CA PHE A 150 4.98 9.35 -2.42
C PHE A 150 4.52 9.82 -1.02
N ILE A 151 4.06 8.91 -0.15
CA ILE A 151 3.66 9.27 1.23
C ILE A 151 4.80 9.94 2.00
N LYS A 152 6.06 9.56 1.74
CA LYS A 152 7.23 10.17 2.40
C LYS A 152 7.48 11.62 1.96
N THR A 153 6.93 12.05 0.82
CA THR A 153 7.10 13.42 0.33
C THR A 153 5.96 14.35 0.77
N ILE A 154 4.85 13.80 1.26
CA ILE A 154 3.75 14.59 1.81
C ILE A 154 4.17 15.12 3.18
N ASN A 155 4.22 16.44 3.30
CA ASN A 155 4.45 17.14 4.57
C ASN A 155 3.10 17.49 5.22
N GLU A 156 3.11 17.57 6.55
CA GLU A 156 1.99 18.03 7.39
C GLU A 156 1.63 19.51 7.12
#